data_AF-A0A3D5AXX4-F1
#
_entry.id   AF-A0A3D5AXX4-F1
#
_cell.length_a   1.000
_cell.length_b   1.000
_cell.length_c   1.000
_cell.angle_alpha   90.00
_cell.angle_beta   90.00
_cell.angle_gamma   90.00
#
_symmetry.space_group_name_H-M   'P 1'
#
loop_
_entity.id
_entity.type
_entity.pdbx_description
1 polymer ?
#
loop_
_entity_poly.entity_id
_entity_poly.type
_entity_poly.pdbx_seq_one_letter_code
_entity_poly.pdbx_strand_id
1 'polypeptide(L)'
;MLAACETRPPLRPGEAARPEAAVPTVSSAEQAELAGEYVLAAREYDRLSKESAPPQSELYALKAAESLIKAGQAREAREKLRELEKRRLDPPQLARRKILEAQLLALENKHEEALRLLAQAERTPNLNPKLIAEIYRVRAEAEQALDQPRAAISSRIARDKLLVTQEEITKNQQALWQILESLSRSRLQQERQTARDPVLGGWLELAIVAREHAGSPTALAIAVDQWRKIHPGHPASEEFLNRLAKPRAVGIGRIERIVLLLPLTSDYAQASSAVRDGFLAMHNSDRNPDKPQIRIVDIGKDPVAAVAAYKQAVQDGAQLIVGPLGLEAVDQVARQSGLQVPTLLLSHATDDIDTSDKSVFQFGLPPEQEATQAAERAWLDGHRQAAVLFPDSAWGRRLQTAFVSAWQRLGGIVVSEQNYLLNQNDYSEPVKR
;
A
#
# COMPACT_ATOMS: atom_id res chain seq x y z
N MET A 1 -67.60 -12.00 -55.91
CA MET A 1 -66.32 -11.45 -55.42
C MET A 1 -66.66 -10.19 -54.64
N LEU A 2 -66.57 -10.24 -53.32
CA LEU A 2 -66.99 -9.16 -52.43
C LEU A 2 -65.78 -8.29 -52.08
N ALA A 3 -65.92 -6.99 -52.30
CA ALA A 3 -65.06 -5.96 -51.76
C ALA A 3 -65.47 -5.67 -50.31
N ALA A 4 -64.50 -5.52 -49.41
CA ALA A 4 -64.73 -4.96 -48.07
C ALA A 4 -63.47 -4.19 -47.61
N CYS A 5 -63.71 -2.96 -47.15
CA CYS A 5 -62.74 -2.05 -46.56
C CYS A 5 -62.23 -2.56 -45.20
N GLU A 6 -60.98 -2.25 -44.86
CA GLU A 6 -60.61 -2.13 -43.44
C GLU A 6 -59.61 -0.97 -43.22
N THR A 7 -59.98 -0.14 -42.26
CA THR A 7 -59.37 1.11 -41.84
C THR A 7 -58.21 0.85 -40.86
N ARG A 8 -57.04 1.46 -41.07
CA ARG A 8 -55.96 1.48 -40.07
C ARG A 8 -56.31 2.41 -38.90
N PRO A 9 -56.07 2.02 -37.63
CA PRO A 9 -56.25 2.89 -36.49
C PRO A 9 -55.11 3.93 -36.38
N PRO A 10 -55.35 5.12 -35.79
CA PRO A 10 -54.30 6.11 -35.58
C PRO A 10 -53.35 5.67 -34.46
N LEU A 11 -52.06 5.94 -34.66
CA LEU A 11 -50.99 5.74 -33.69
C LEU A 11 -51.28 6.56 -32.42
N ARG A 12 -51.11 5.92 -31.25
CA ARG A 12 -51.17 6.58 -29.94
C ARG A 12 -49.99 7.57 -29.83
N PRO A 13 -50.20 8.81 -29.38
CA PRO A 13 -49.09 9.70 -29.04
C PRO A 13 -48.52 9.28 -27.68
N GLY A 14 -47.31 8.73 -27.67
CA GLY A 14 -46.67 8.35 -26.40
C GLY A 14 -45.55 7.31 -26.46
N GLU A 15 -45.08 6.89 -27.63
CA GLU A 15 -43.86 6.07 -27.73
C GLU A 15 -42.72 7.00 -28.17
N ALA A 16 -42.04 7.58 -27.18
CA ALA A 16 -40.80 8.28 -27.41
C ALA A 16 -39.86 7.32 -28.15
N ALA A 17 -39.42 7.72 -29.35
CA ALA A 17 -38.33 7.07 -30.03
C ALA A 17 -37.19 6.89 -29.02
N ARG A 18 -36.79 5.64 -28.77
CA ARG A 18 -35.55 5.36 -28.05
C ARG A 18 -34.46 6.20 -28.72
N PRO A 19 -33.65 6.97 -27.98
CA PRO A 19 -32.57 7.71 -28.60
C PRO A 19 -31.71 6.71 -29.35
N GLU A 20 -31.64 6.89 -30.66
CA GLU A 20 -30.70 6.24 -31.54
C GLU A 20 -29.31 6.52 -30.93
N ALA A 21 -28.68 5.48 -30.39
CA ALA A 21 -27.41 5.63 -29.68
C ALA A 21 -26.42 6.31 -30.62
N ALA A 22 -26.00 7.53 -30.26
CA ALA A 22 -25.09 8.32 -31.06
C ALA A 22 -23.87 7.47 -31.43
N VAL A 23 -23.53 7.43 -32.73
CA VAL A 23 -22.38 6.67 -33.23
C VAL A 23 -21.14 7.07 -32.43
N PRO A 24 -20.50 6.13 -31.69
CA PRO A 24 -19.39 6.48 -30.83
C PRO A 24 -18.21 6.97 -31.69
N THR A 25 -17.71 8.17 -31.42
CA THR A 25 -16.55 8.76 -32.11
C THR A 25 -15.25 8.45 -31.37
N VAL A 26 -14.07 8.84 -31.88
CA VAL A 26 -12.79 8.78 -31.12
C VAL A 26 -12.94 9.40 -29.72
N SER A 27 -13.77 10.43 -29.62
CA SER A 27 -14.15 11.08 -28.35
C SER A 27 -14.81 10.12 -27.35
N SER A 28 -15.59 9.14 -27.80
CA SER A 28 -16.26 8.18 -26.92
C SER A 28 -15.28 7.19 -26.26
N ALA A 29 -14.29 6.69 -27.02
CA ALA A 29 -13.26 5.80 -26.50
C ALA A 29 -12.36 6.52 -25.48
N GLU A 30 -11.99 7.78 -25.77
CA GLU A 30 -11.18 8.61 -24.88
C GLU A 30 -11.96 9.02 -23.61
N GLN A 31 -13.26 9.31 -23.73
CA GLN A 31 -14.12 9.56 -22.58
C GLN A 31 -14.25 8.33 -21.67
N ALA A 32 -14.45 7.15 -22.24
CA ALA A 32 -14.49 5.90 -21.47
C ALA A 32 -13.16 5.65 -20.73
N GLU A 33 -12.02 5.93 -21.36
CA GLU A 33 -10.71 5.80 -20.70
C GLU A 33 -10.54 6.80 -19.55
N LEU A 34 -10.97 8.06 -19.73
CA LEU A 34 -10.94 9.09 -18.68
C LEU A 34 -11.90 8.78 -17.52
N ALA A 35 -13.02 8.13 -17.80
CA ALA A 35 -13.99 7.68 -16.80
C ALA A 35 -13.54 6.43 -16.03
N GLY A 36 -12.42 5.80 -16.43
CA GLY A 36 -11.95 4.54 -15.83
C GLY A 36 -12.70 3.30 -16.33
N GLU A 37 -13.56 3.44 -17.33
CA GLU A 37 -14.33 2.35 -17.94
C GLU A 37 -13.48 1.59 -18.98
N TYR A 38 -12.38 1.00 -18.52
CA TYR A 38 -11.33 0.47 -19.40
C TYR A 38 -11.80 -0.68 -20.32
N VAL A 39 -12.76 -1.50 -19.91
CA VAL A 39 -13.34 -2.54 -20.78
C VAL A 39 -14.16 -1.91 -21.91
N LEU A 40 -14.90 -0.83 -21.64
CA LEU A 40 -15.64 -0.11 -22.67
C LEU A 40 -14.68 0.59 -23.63
N ALA A 41 -13.67 1.29 -23.09
CA ALA A 41 -12.63 1.93 -23.89
C ALA A 41 -11.92 0.92 -24.82
N ALA A 42 -11.60 -0.27 -24.32
CA ALA A 42 -11.00 -1.35 -25.11
C ALA A 42 -11.88 -1.78 -26.29
N ARG A 43 -13.19 -1.94 -26.06
CA ARG A 43 -14.16 -2.32 -27.11
C ARG A 43 -14.30 -1.23 -28.17
N GLU A 44 -14.36 0.04 -27.76
CA GLU A 44 -14.45 1.15 -28.70
C GLU A 44 -13.18 1.32 -29.53
N TYR A 45 -12.00 1.18 -28.91
CA TYR A 45 -10.74 1.18 -29.65
C TYR A 45 -10.61 -0.02 -30.58
N ASP A 46 -11.12 -1.20 -30.21
CA ASP A 46 -11.16 -2.35 -31.12
C ASP A 46 -12.06 -2.09 -32.34
N ARG A 47 -13.23 -1.49 -32.13
CA ARG A 47 -14.13 -1.09 -33.22
C ARG A 47 -13.45 -0.07 -34.15
N LEU A 48 -12.88 1.00 -33.59
CA LEU A 48 -12.14 2.02 -34.34
C LEU A 48 -10.96 1.42 -35.12
N SER A 49 -10.28 0.43 -34.55
CA SER A 49 -9.20 -0.30 -35.25
C SER A 49 -9.71 -1.02 -36.50
N LYS A 50 -10.88 -1.66 -36.45
CA LYS A 50 -11.49 -2.36 -37.58
C LYS A 50 -12.02 -1.43 -38.67
N GLU A 51 -12.45 -0.22 -38.30
CA GLU A 51 -13.00 0.77 -39.22
C GLU A 51 -11.94 1.68 -39.86
N SER A 52 -10.73 1.70 -39.30
CA SER A 52 -9.64 2.58 -39.77
C SER A 52 -8.67 1.85 -40.69
N ALA A 53 -8.06 2.59 -41.62
CA ALA A 53 -6.95 2.10 -42.42
C ALA A 53 -5.61 2.16 -41.64
N PRO A 54 -4.61 1.32 -41.98
CA PRO A 54 -3.24 1.48 -41.48
C PRO A 54 -2.66 2.86 -41.84
N PRO A 55 -1.86 3.51 -40.97
CA PRO A 55 -1.35 3.03 -39.68
C PRO A 55 -2.28 3.28 -38.47
N GLN A 56 -3.43 3.93 -38.70
CA GLN A 56 -4.35 4.30 -37.62
C GLN A 56 -5.04 3.07 -37.01
N SER A 57 -5.29 2.04 -37.82
CA SER A 57 -5.79 0.74 -37.35
C SER A 57 -4.90 0.16 -36.24
N GLU A 58 -3.59 0.14 -36.44
CA GLU A 58 -2.60 -0.40 -35.49
C GLU A 58 -2.52 0.44 -34.23
N LEU A 59 -2.61 1.77 -34.36
CA LEU A 59 -2.64 2.67 -33.21
C LEU A 59 -3.84 2.37 -32.30
N TYR A 60 -5.04 2.23 -32.88
CA TYR A 60 -6.23 1.90 -32.09
C TYR A 60 -6.17 0.49 -31.51
N ALA A 61 -5.60 -0.48 -32.23
CA ALA A 61 -5.40 -1.83 -31.67
C ALA A 61 -4.45 -1.81 -30.46
N LEU A 62 -3.39 -0.99 -30.48
CA LEU A 62 -2.50 -0.79 -29.35
C LEU A 62 -3.20 -0.10 -28.18
N LYS A 63 -4.04 0.93 -28.44
CA LYS A 63 -4.86 1.56 -27.40
C LYS A 63 -5.85 0.57 -26.78
N ALA A 64 -6.48 -0.29 -27.59
CA ALA A 64 -7.36 -1.35 -27.09
C ALA A 64 -6.62 -2.31 -26.16
N ALA A 65 -5.43 -2.77 -26.55
CA ALA A 65 -4.59 -3.64 -25.72
C ALA A 65 -4.17 -2.97 -24.41
N GLU A 66 -3.83 -1.68 -24.44
CA GLU A 66 -3.52 -0.89 -23.24
C GLU A 66 -4.72 -0.78 -22.30
N SER A 67 -5.92 -0.47 -22.82
CA SER A 67 -7.13 -0.42 -22.02
C SER A 67 -7.45 -1.79 -21.39
N LEU A 68 -7.24 -2.90 -22.10
CA LEU A 68 -7.38 -4.26 -21.53
C LEU A 68 -6.41 -4.51 -20.38
N ILE A 69 -5.16 -4.05 -20.49
CA ILE A 69 -4.17 -4.14 -19.40
C ILE A 69 -4.65 -3.35 -18.18
N LYS A 70 -5.11 -2.10 -18.38
CA LYS A 70 -5.66 -1.26 -17.30
C LYS A 70 -6.91 -1.88 -16.65
N ALA A 71 -7.71 -2.60 -17.42
CA ALA A 71 -8.88 -3.34 -16.94
C ALA A 71 -8.55 -4.65 -16.20
N GLY A 72 -7.27 -5.04 -16.11
CA GLY A 72 -6.86 -6.34 -15.56
C GLY A 72 -7.15 -7.53 -16.46
N GLN A 73 -7.56 -7.32 -17.71
CA GLN A 73 -7.88 -8.37 -18.70
C GLN A 73 -6.59 -8.87 -19.39
N ALA A 74 -5.66 -9.42 -18.61
CA ALA A 74 -4.32 -9.79 -19.08
C ALA A 74 -4.33 -10.82 -20.23
N ARG A 75 -5.27 -11.79 -20.20
CA ARG A 75 -5.41 -12.80 -21.24
C ARG A 75 -5.84 -12.17 -22.58
N GLU A 76 -6.89 -11.35 -22.57
CA GLU A 76 -7.41 -10.69 -23.77
C GLU A 76 -6.38 -9.70 -24.34
N ALA A 77 -5.69 -8.95 -23.48
CA ALA A 77 -4.60 -8.06 -23.90
C ALA A 77 -3.48 -8.84 -24.61
N ARG A 78 -3.11 -10.01 -24.10
CA ARG A 78 -2.08 -10.86 -24.72
C ARG A 78 -2.48 -11.38 -26.09
N GLU A 79 -3.71 -11.86 -26.22
CA GLU A 79 -4.25 -12.30 -27.51
C GLU A 79 -4.22 -11.14 -28.52
N LYS A 80 -4.64 -9.95 -28.08
CA LYS A 80 -4.60 -8.72 -28.90
C LYS A 80 -3.19 -8.37 -29.39
N LEU A 81 -2.20 -8.44 -28.51
CA LEU A 81 -0.80 -8.13 -28.85
C LEU A 81 -0.19 -9.18 -29.79
N ARG A 82 -0.56 -10.47 -29.65
CA ARG A 82 -0.18 -11.54 -30.58
C ARG A 82 -0.78 -11.37 -31.98
N GLU A 83 -2.00 -10.84 -32.08
CA GLU A 83 -2.60 -10.49 -33.37
C GLU A 83 -1.84 -9.33 -34.04
N LEU A 84 -1.44 -8.32 -33.24
CA LEU A 84 -0.68 -7.16 -33.72
C LEU A 84 0.72 -7.52 -34.20
N GLU A 85 1.33 -8.58 -33.66
CA GLU A 85 2.63 -9.09 -34.12
C GLU A 85 2.62 -9.51 -35.60
N LYS A 86 1.47 -9.93 -36.12
CA LYS A 86 1.30 -10.33 -37.53
C LYS A 86 1.14 -9.12 -38.46
N ARG A 87 0.99 -7.91 -37.92
CA ARG A 87 0.81 -6.67 -38.67
C ARG A 87 2.13 -5.93 -38.83
N ARG A 88 2.21 -5.06 -39.85
CA ARG A 88 3.35 -4.18 -40.04
C ARG A 88 3.22 -2.97 -39.11
N LEU A 89 4.05 -2.92 -38.07
CA LEU A 89 4.13 -1.79 -37.14
C LEU A 89 5.28 -0.86 -37.54
N ASP A 90 5.05 0.45 -37.45
CA ASP A 90 6.14 1.43 -37.50
C ASP A 90 7.01 1.36 -36.24
N PRO A 91 8.20 2.00 -36.20
CA PRO A 91 9.08 1.90 -35.04
C PRO A 91 8.45 2.37 -33.71
N PRO A 92 7.76 3.54 -33.63
CA PRO A 92 7.04 3.92 -32.41
C PRO A 92 5.97 2.91 -31.96
N GLN A 93 5.18 2.36 -32.90
CA GLN A 93 4.17 1.35 -32.63
C GLN A 93 4.79 0.04 -32.13
N LEU A 94 5.91 -0.38 -32.72
CA LEU A 94 6.66 -1.56 -32.28
C LEU A 94 7.18 -1.39 -30.84
N ALA A 95 7.76 -0.23 -30.52
CA ALA A 95 8.18 0.06 -29.16
C ALA A 95 7.00 0.12 -28.19
N ARG A 96 5.86 0.70 -28.59
CA ARG A 96 4.63 0.69 -27.77
C ARG A 96 4.16 -0.73 -27.50
N ARG A 97 4.13 -1.61 -28.51
CA ARG A 97 3.79 -3.04 -28.33
C ARG A 97 4.70 -3.70 -27.29
N LYS A 98 6.02 -3.52 -27.41
CA LYS A 98 7.00 -4.08 -26.47
C LYS A 98 6.80 -3.58 -25.03
N ILE A 99 6.43 -2.30 -24.85
CA ILE A 99 6.11 -1.76 -23.52
C ILE A 99 4.87 -2.44 -22.93
N LEU A 100 3.81 -2.63 -23.71
CA LEU A 100 2.59 -3.30 -23.25
C LEU A 100 2.84 -4.78 -22.93
N GLU A 101 3.65 -5.47 -23.73
CA GLU A 101 4.09 -6.84 -23.44
C GLU A 101 4.93 -6.90 -22.15
N ALA A 102 5.82 -5.93 -21.91
CA ALA A 102 6.60 -5.85 -20.69
C ALA A 102 5.71 -5.62 -19.45
N GLN A 103 4.64 -4.82 -19.58
CA GLN A 103 3.65 -4.65 -18.51
C GLN A 103 2.92 -5.96 -18.21
N LEU A 104 2.52 -6.72 -19.23
CA LEU A 104 1.93 -8.05 -19.03
C LEU A 104 2.88 -9.03 -18.36
N LEU A 105 4.17 -9.02 -18.73
CA LEU A 105 5.19 -9.82 -18.07
C LEU A 105 5.34 -9.43 -16.59
N ALA A 106 5.31 -8.13 -16.27
CA ALA A 106 5.36 -7.65 -14.90
C ALA A 106 4.16 -8.14 -14.07
N LEU A 107 2.94 -8.13 -14.65
CA LEU A 107 1.74 -8.70 -14.00
C LEU A 107 1.86 -10.21 -13.71
N GLU A 108 2.72 -10.92 -14.42
CA GLU A 108 3.02 -12.35 -14.22
C GLU A 108 4.24 -12.60 -13.33
N ASN A 109 4.76 -11.57 -12.67
CA ASN A 109 6.01 -11.60 -11.90
C ASN A 109 7.28 -11.92 -12.73
N LYS A 110 7.22 -11.83 -14.07
CA LYS A 110 8.35 -12.07 -14.98
C LYS A 110 9.14 -10.79 -15.25
N HIS A 111 9.61 -10.15 -14.19
CA HIS A 111 10.23 -8.83 -14.23
C HIS A 111 11.55 -8.81 -15.04
N GLU A 112 12.37 -9.85 -14.98
CA GLU A 112 13.61 -9.91 -15.78
C GLU A 112 13.34 -9.94 -17.28
N GLU A 113 12.34 -10.70 -17.73
CA GLU A 113 11.93 -10.75 -19.13
C GLU A 113 11.38 -9.40 -19.58
N ALA A 114 10.59 -8.74 -18.72
CA ALA A 114 10.11 -7.39 -18.95
C ALA A 114 11.28 -6.41 -19.16
N LEU A 115 12.33 -6.46 -18.32
CA LEU A 115 13.52 -5.61 -18.46
C LEU A 115 14.26 -5.85 -19.78
N ARG A 116 14.43 -7.11 -20.21
CA ARG A 116 15.04 -7.43 -21.51
C ARG A 116 14.21 -6.85 -22.66
N LEU A 117 12.89 -6.95 -22.58
CA LEU A 117 12.00 -6.44 -23.61
C LEU A 117 12.00 -4.91 -23.66
N LEU A 118 12.06 -4.24 -22.52
CA LEU A 118 12.19 -2.77 -22.42
C LEU A 118 13.54 -2.28 -22.96
N ALA A 119 14.63 -3.02 -22.74
CA ALA A 119 15.92 -2.71 -23.35
C ALA A 119 15.88 -2.82 -24.88
N GLN A 120 15.10 -3.76 -25.42
CA GLN A 120 14.87 -3.83 -26.87
C GLN A 120 13.93 -2.73 -27.37
N ALA A 121 12.96 -2.29 -26.57
CA ALA A 121 12.07 -1.18 -26.91
C ALA A 121 12.88 0.11 -27.04
N GLU A 122 13.79 0.40 -26.09
CA GLU A 122 14.64 1.60 -26.05
C GLU A 122 15.57 1.73 -27.27
N ARG A 123 16.00 0.61 -27.85
CA ARG A 123 16.85 0.58 -29.06
C ARG A 123 16.10 0.81 -30.37
N THR A 124 14.77 0.93 -30.32
CA THR A 124 13.95 1.16 -31.50
C THR A 124 14.20 2.59 -32.02
N PRO A 125 14.35 2.81 -33.33
CA PRO A 125 14.63 4.15 -33.86
C PRO A 125 13.41 5.08 -33.75
N ASN A 126 13.65 6.39 -33.83
CA ASN A 126 12.62 7.44 -33.93
C ASN A 126 11.61 7.47 -32.77
N LEU A 127 12.05 7.15 -31.55
CA LEU A 127 11.20 7.28 -30.36
C LEU A 127 11.05 8.74 -29.95
N ASN A 128 9.81 9.13 -29.67
CA ASN A 128 9.53 10.43 -29.07
C ASN A 128 9.81 10.39 -27.55
N PRO A 129 10.04 11.55 -26.90
CA PRO A 129 10.34 11.62 -25.47
C PRO A 129 9.29 10.95 -24.57
N LYS A 130 7.99 11.07 -24.92
CA LYS A 130 6.89 10.48 -24.15
C LYS A 130 6.99 8.94 -24.10
N LEU A 131 7.38 8.32 -25.21
CA LEU A 131 7.52 6.86 -25.28
C LEU A 131 8.74 6.37 -24.51
N ILE A 132 9.85 7.12 -24.56
CA ILE A 132 11.05 6.84 -23.75
C ILE A 132 10.72 7.00 -22.25
N ALA A 133 9.95 8.02 -21.88
CA ALA A 133 9.49 8.21 -20.50
C ALA A 133 8.64 7.03 -20.01
N GLU A 134 7.80 6.46 -20.85
CA GLU A 134 7.04 5.24 -20.53
C GLU A 134 7.93 4.00 -20.38
N ILE A 135 8.97 3.85 -21.20
CA ILE A 135 9.96 2.77 -21.03
C ILE A 135 10.60 2.85 -19.64
N TYR A 136 11.09 4.04 -19.26
CA TYR A 136 11.70 4.22 -17.93
C TYR A 136 10.68 4.06 -16.80
N ARG A 137 9.39 4.35 -17.03
CA ARG A 137 8.34 4.14 -16.03
C ARG A 137 8.22 2.66 -15.67
N VAL A 138 8.04 1.80 -16.68
CA VAL A 138 7.86 0.35 -16.50
C VAL A 138 9.18 -0.30 -16.06
N ARG A 139 10.32 0.19 -16.56
CA ARG A 139 11.65 -0.28 -16.15
C ARG A 139 11.85 -0.10 -14.64
N ALA A 140 11.58 1.11 -14.12
CA ALA A 140 11.72 1.38 -12.70
C ALA A 140 10.79 0.52 -11.84
N GLU A 141 9.56 0.22 -12.31
CA GLU A 141 8.63 -0.67 -11.63
C GLU A 141 9.16 -2.11 -11.57
N ALA A 142 9.68 -2.62 -12.69
CA ALA A 142 10.27 -3.96 -12.74
C ALA A 142 11.58 -4.07 -11.93
N GLU A 143 12.42 -3.04 -11.94
CA GLU A 143 13.64 -2.95 -11.10
C GLU A 143 13.29 -2.93 -9.61
N GLN A 144 12.25 -2.19 -9.22
CA GLN A 144 11.77 -2.17 -7.84
C GLN A 144 11.25 -3.55 -7.39
N ALA A 145 10.50 -4.24 -8.25
CA ALA A 145 10.00 -5.58 -7.95
C ALA A 145 11.11 -6.65 -7.85
N LEU A 146 12.27 -6.40 -8.46
CA LEU A 146 13.47 -7.25 -8.36
C LEU A 146 14.41 -6.83 -7.22
N ASP A 147 13.98 -5.94 -6.33
CA ASP A 147 14.80 -5.36 -5.25
C ASP A 147 16.11 -4.72 -5.75
N GLN A 148 16.01 -3.97 -6.86
CA GLN A 148 17.12 -3.22 -7.47
C GLN A 148 16.93 -1.70 -7.31
N PRO A 149 16.96 -1.16 -6.06
CA PRO A 149 16.56 0.22 -5.79
C PRO A 149 17.42 1.27 -6.51
N ARG A 150 18.73 1.02 -6.66
CA ARG A 150 19.64 1.96 -7.36
C ARG A 150 19.30 2.10 -8.84
N ALA A 151 18.97 0.98 -9.49
CA ALA A 151 18.56 0.97 -10.89
C ALA A 151 17.21 1.69 -11.03
N ALA A 152 16.24 1.34 -10.16
CA ALA A 152 14.92 1.96 -10.15
C ALA A 152 14.96 3.49 -9.97
N ILE A 153 15.78 4.00 -9.04
CA ILE A 153 15.99 5.44 -8.84
C ILE A 153 16.59 6.07 -10.10
N SER A 154 17.59 5.42 -10.70
CA SER A 154 18.26 5.92 -11.90
C SER A 154 17.30 5.99 -13.09
N SER A 155 16.43 4.98 -13.27
CA SER A 155 15.34 4.96 -14.26
C SER A 155 14.31 6.07 -13.99
N ARG A 156 13.93 6.33 -12.73
CA ARG A 156 13.03 7.45 -12.37
C ARG A 156 13.66 8.81 -12.66
N ILE A 157 14.95 8.99 -12.39
CA ILE A 157 15.69 10.23 -12.70
C ILE A 157 15.78 10.43 -14.22
N ALA A 158 16.05 9.36 -14.98
CA ALA A 158 16.09 9.42 -16.44
C ALA A 158 14.71 9.77 -17.02
N ARG A 159 13.62 9.21 -16.45
CA ARG A 159 12.24 9.55 -16.79
C ARG A 159 11.95 11.03 -16.54
N ASP A 160 12.36 11.57 -15.41
CA ASP A 160 12.05 12.95 -14.99
C ASP A 160 12.44 13.98 -16.06
N LYS A 161 13.58 13.77 -16.72
CA LYS A 161 14.12 14.63 -17.80
C LYS A 161 13.24 14.68 -19.07
N LEU A 162 12.30 13.75 -19.20
CA LEU A 162 11.46 13.58 -20.39
C LEU A 162 10.01 14.01 -20.17
N LEU A 163 9.64 14.32 -18.92
CA LEU A 163 8.29 14.72 -18.56
C LEU A 163 8.10 16.22 -18.75
N VAL A 164 6.88 16.61 -19.14
CA VAL A 164 6.54 18.00 -19.47
C VAL A 164 5.54 18.58 -18.48
N THR A 165 4.54 17.79 -18.07
CA THR A 165 3.49 18.29 -17.18
C THR A 165 3.95 18.24 -15.73
N GLN A 166 3.62 19.27 -14.96
CA GLN A 166 3.95 19.36 -13.54
C GLN A 166 3.38 18.16 -12.75
N GLU A 167 2.19 17.69 -13.12
CA GLU A 167 1.54 16.55 -12.50
C GLU A 167 2.32 15.25 -12.71
N GLU A 168 2.75 14.95 -13.95
CA GLU A 168 3.54 13.76 -14.24
C GLU A 168 4.91 13.79 -13.53
N ILE A 169 5.55 14.97 -13.47
CA ILE A 169 6.80 15.18 -12.76
C ILE A 169 6.61 14.92 -11.27
N THR A 170 5.64 15.56 -10.61
CA THR A 170 5.37 15.36 -9.18
C THR A 170 5.04 13.89 -8.87
N LYS A 171 4.24 13.21 -9.71
CA LYS A 171 3.97 11.76 -9.56
C LYS A 171 5.23 10.91 -9.69
N ASN A 172 6.10 11.21 -10.67
CA ASN A 172 7.37 10.51 -10.86
C ASN A 172 8.29 10.65 -9.64
N GLN A 173 8.43 11.87 -9.13
CA GLN A 173 9.27 12.20 -7.99
C GLN A 173 8.73 11.59 -6.71
N GLN A 174 7.41 11.51 -6.54
CA GLN A 174 6.79 10.80 -5.43
C GLN A 174 7.09 9.29 -5.48
N ALA A 175 7.03 8.66 -6.66
CA ALA A 175 7.40 7.25 -6.81
C ALA A 175 8.91 7.02 -6.57
N LEU A 176 9.77 7.93 -7.02
CA LEU A 176 11.20 7.92 -6.70
C LEU A 176 11.41 8.01 -5.18
N TRP A 177 10.71 8.93 -4.52
CA TRP A 177 10.80 9.14 -3.08
C TRP A 177 10.38 7.92 -2.26
N GLN A 178 9.33 7.20 -2.67
CA GLN A 178 8.91 5.95 -2.03
C GLN A 178 10.04 4.91 -2.00
N ILE A 179 10.83 4.82 -3.07
CA ILE A 179 12.01 3.94 -3.10
C ILE A 179 13.03 4.40 -2.05
N LEU A 180 13.34 5.70 -1.99
CA LEU A 180 14.28 6.25 -1.02
C LEU A 180 13.81 6.10 0.44
N GLU A 181 12.52 6.25 0.71
CA GLU A 181 11.91 6.05 2.03
C GLU A 181 12.04 4.59 2.49
N SER A 182 12.02 3.62 1.57
CA SER A 182 12.19 2.20 1.90
C SER A 182 13.62 1.82 2.33
N LEU A 183 14.63 2.61 1.95
CA LEU A 183 16.03 2.31 2.24
C LEU A 183 16.43 2.66 3.68
N SER A 184 17.28 1.85 4.28
CA SER A 184 17.85 2.15 5.60
C SER A 184 18.81 3.35 5.55
N ARG A 185 19.03 4.01 6.69
CA ARG A 185 19.96 5.15 6.79
C ARG A 185 21.38 4.78 6.34
N SER A 186 21.88 3.61 6.76
CA SER A 186 23.20 3.13 6.37
C SER A 186 23.29 2.90 4.86
N ARG A 187 22.24 2.35 4.24
CA ARG A 187 22.19 2.16 2.79
C ARG A 187 22.19 3.49 2.04
N LEU A 188 21.37 4.47 2.46
CA LEU A 188 21.34 5.81 1.87
C LEU A 188 22.71 6.49 1.92
N GLN A 189 23.40 6.40 3.06
CA GLN A 189 24.76 6.94 3.21
C GLN A 189 25.77 6.25 2.29
N GLN A 190 25.74 4.93 2.19
CA GLN A 190 26.61 4.17 1.28
C GLN A 190 26.35 4.56 -0.19
N GLU A 191 25.10 4.62 -0.62
CA GLU A 191 24.75 5.04 -1.98
C GLU A 191 25.23 6.47 -2.24
N ARG A 192 25.05 7.40 -1.28
CA ARG A 192 25.49 8.80 -1.39
C ARG A 192 27.00 8.92 -1.63
N GLN A 193 27.81 8.10 -0.97
CA GLN A 193 29.27 8.09 -1.14
C GLN A 193 29.70 7.63 -2.54
N THR A 194 28.92 6.74 -3.15
CA THR A 194 29.23 6.21 -4.50
C THR A 194 28.51 6.97 -5.63
N ALA A 195 27.60 7.88 -5.29
CA ALA A 195 26.85 8.68 -6.25
C ALA A 195 27.74 9.75 -6.90
N ARG A 196 27.94 9.64 -8.21
CA ARG A 196 28.67 10.62 -9.03
C ARG A 196 27.76 11.65 -9.68
N ASP A 197 26.53 11.26 -9.99
CA ASP A 197 25.52 12.16 -10.55
C ASP A 197 25.03 13.14 -9.45
N PRO A 198 25.15 14.47 -9.67
CA PRO A 198 24.65 15.47 -8.74
C PRO A 198 23.15 15.33 -8.43
N VAL A 199 22.34 14.91 -9.40
CA VAL A 199 20.88 14.74 -9.21
C VAL A 199 20.61 13.56 -8.27
N LEU A 200 21.27 12.42 -8.50
CA LEU A 200 21.17 11.28 -7.58
C LEU A 200 21.68 11.64 -6.18
N GLY A 201 22.81 12.35 -6.12
CA GLY A 201 23.40 12.81 -4.86
C GLY A 201 22.45 13.71 -4.06
N GLY A 202 21.79 14.67 -4.73
CA GLY A 202 20.81 15.56 -4.11
C GLY A 202 19.60 14.83 -3.56
N TRP A 203 19.01 13.90 -4.32
CA TRP A 203 17.91 13.04 -3.87
C TRP A 203 18.27 12.19 -2.64
N LEU A 204 19.45 11.57 -2.64
CA LEU A 204 19.94 10.78 -1.51
C LEU A 204 20.18 11.64 -0.27
N GLU A 205 20.74 12.84 -0.44
CA GLU A 205 20.95 13.80 0.64
C GLU A 205 19.63 14.27 1.24
N LEU A 206 18.64 14.60 0.39
CA LEU A 206 17.31 14.98 0.83
C LEU A 206 16.64 13.84 1.64
N ALA A 207 16.81 12.59 1.22
CA ALA A 207 16.30 11.43 1.95
C ALA A 207 16.96 11.23 3.32
N ILE A 208 18.27 11.48 3.42
CA ILE A 208 19.01 11.44 4.69
C ILE A 208 18.47 12.54 5.63
N VAL A 209 18.41 13.78 5.15
CA VAL A 209 17.90 14.94 5.90
C VAL A 209 16.46 14.70 6.37
N ALA A 210 15.59 14.22 5.49
CA ALA A 210 14.21 13.97 5.83
C ALA A 210 14.06 12.93 6.95
N ARG A 211 14.90 11.89 6.93
CA ARG A 211 14.91 10.85 7.96
C ARG A 211 15.47 11.36 9.30
N GLU A 212 16.50 12.18 9.28
CA GLU A 212 17.11 12.77 10.49
C GLU A 212 16.14 13.71 11.23
N HIS A 213 15.25 14.38 10.49
CA HIS A 213 14.27 15.31 11.05
C HIS A 213 12.83 14.78 11.07
N ALA A 214 12.60 13.50 10.81
CA ALA A 214 11.25 12.92 10.72
C ALA A 214 10.39 13.12 11.98
N GLY A 215 11.00 13.23 13.16
CA GLY A 215 10.32 13.46 14.43
C GLY A 215 9.98 14.93 14.75
N SER A 216 10.41 15.90 13.94
CA SER A 216 10.15 17.32 14.16
C SER A 216 9.78 18.01 12.85
N PRO A 217 8.48 18.25 12.59
CA PRO A 217 8.04 18.86 11.35
C PRO A 217 8.64 20.24 11.07
N THR A 218 8.83 21.05 12.12
CA THR A 218 9.49 22.35 12.00
C THR A 218 10.96 22.21 11.60
N ALA A 219 11.70 21.28 12.22
CA ALA A 219 13.09 21.04 11.86
C ALA A 219 13.22 20.49 10.43
N LEU A 220 12.29 19.61 10.03
CA LEU A 220 12.23 19.09 8.66
C LEU A 220 12.01 20.21 7.64
N ALA A 221 11.05 21.11 7.89
CA ALA A 221 10.80 22.23 7.00
C ALA A 221 12.03 23.12 6.82
N ILE A 222 12.71 23.47 7.92
CA ILE A 222 13.96 24.25 7.90
C ILE A 222 15.04 23.52 7.11
N ALA A 223 15.20 22.21 7.33
CA ALA A 223 16.25 21.43 6.67
C ALA A 223 15.98 21.25 5.17
N VAL A 224 14.72 21.08 4.77
CA VAL A 224 14.32 21.08 3.35
C VAL A 224 14.60 22.43 2.70
N ASP A 225 14.32 23.55 3.37
CA ASP A 225 14.63 24.90 2.86
C ASP A 225 16.14 25.15 2.74
N GLN A 226 16.94 24.63 3.68
CA GLN A 226 18.40 24.68 3.59
C GLN A 226 18.92 23.84 2.41
N TRP A 227 18.39 22.63 2.24
CA TRP A 227 18.72 21.78 1.11
C TRP A 227 18.39 22.46 -0.23
N ARG A 228 17.25 23.15 -0.34
CA ARG A 228 16.88 23.95 -1.54
C ARG A 228 17.95 24.99 -1.89
N LYS A 229 18.49 25.69 -0.88
CA LYS A 229 19.52 26.72 -1.06
C LYS A 229 20.86 26.12 -1.52
N ILE A 230 21.18 24.91 -1.07
CA ILE A 230 22.42 24.20 -1.45
C ILE A 230 22.30 23.61 -2.87
N HIS A 231 21.09 23.21 -3.29
CA HIS A 231 20.82 22.54 -4.56
C HIS A 231 19.86 23.33 -5.49
N PRO A 232 20.19 24.59 -5.89
CA PRO A 232 19.26 25.47 -6.60
C PRO A 232 18.86 25.01 -8.02
N GLY A 233 19.61 24.08 -8.62
CA GLY A 233 19.33 23.52 -9.95
C GLY A 233 18.82 22.08 -9.93
N HIS A 234 18.45 21.55 -8.76
CA HIS A 234 17.99 20.17 -8.64
C HIS A 234 16.56 20.02 -9.17
N PRO A 235 16.21 18.92 -9.88
CA PRO A 235 14.91 18.77 -10.54
C PRO A 235 13.71 18.57 -9.59
N ALA A 236 13.93 18.45 -8.28
CA ALA A 236 12.86 18.22 -7.32
C ALA A 236 11.86 19.39 -7.35
N SER A 237 10.58 19.11 -7.61
CA SER A 237 9.59 20.16 -7.82
C SER A 237 9.24 20.87 -6.52
N GLU A 238 8.90 22.16 -6.62
CA GLU A 238 8.42 22.94 -5.47
C GLU A 238 7.19 22.30 -4.82
N GLU A 239 6.30 21.73 -5.63
CA GLU A 239 5.14 21.00 -5.14
C GLU A 239 5.55 19.78 -4.30
N PHE A 240 6.49 18.98 -4.79
CA PHE A 240 7.03 17.83 -4.07
C PHE A 240 7.70 18.27 -2.77
N LEU A 241 8.59 19.26 -2.81
CA LEU A 241 9.34 19.73 -1.64
C LEU A 241 8.42 20.33 -0.57
N ASN A 242 7.37 21.05 -0.98
CA ASN A 242 6.38 21.58 -0.05
C ASN A 242 5.53 20.46 0.57
N ARG A 243 5.21 19.39 -0.17
CA ARG A 243 4.54 18.21 0.41
C ARG A 243 5.43 17.46 1.39
N LEU A 244 6.73 17.36 1.11
CA LEU A 244 7.72 16.73 1.99
C LEU A 244 7.93 17.53 3.28
N ALA A 245 8.04 18.86 3.17
CA ALA A 245 8.25 19.76 4.31
C ALA A 245 6.99 19.99 5.16
N LYS A 246 5.80 19.75 4.59
CA LYS A 246 4.55 19.88 5.34
C LYS A 246 4.51 18.80 6.43
N PRO A 247 4.20 19.17 7.68
CA PRO A 247 3.85 18.19 8.70
C PRO A 247 2.78 17.27 8.11
N ARG A 248 3.04 15.95 8.06
CA ARG A 248 1.94 15.00 7.90
C ARG A 248 1.07 15.24 9.13
N ALA A 249 -0.04 15.94 8.94
CA ALA A 249 -1.03 16.17 9.97
C ALA A 249 -1.66 14.81 10.30
N VAL A 250 -0.97 14.00 11.09
CA VAL A 250 -1.67 13.27 12.14
C VAL A 250 -2.21 14.41 13.00
N GLY A 251 -3.54 14.60 13.02
CA GLY A 251 -4.23 15.76 13.62
C GLY A 251 -4.10 15.85 15.14
N ILE A 252 -2.99 15.36 15.67
CA ILE A 252 -2.62 15.40 17.06
C ILE A 252 -1.69 16.59 17.15
N GLY A 253 -2.20 17.72 17.64
CA GLY A 253 -1.36 18.85 18.02
C GLY A 253 -0.33 18.41 19.08
N ARG A 254 0.38 19.38 19.68
CA ARG A 254 1.26 19.07 20.80
C ARG A 254 0.46 18.35 21.90
N ILE A 255 0.88 17.13 22.24
CA ILE A 255 0.34 16.38 23.38
C ILE A 255 1.02 16.89 24.64
N GLU A 256 0.22 17.45 25.53
CA GLU A 256 0.60 17.93 26.85
C GLU A 256 0.08 17.01 27.96
N ARG A 257 -0.97 16.22 27.70
CA ARG A 257 -1.59 15.32 28.69
C ARG A 257 -1.87 13.93 28.12
N ILE A 258 -1.19 12.94 28.70
CA ILE A 258 -1.35 11.50 28.41
C ILE A 258 -2.01 10.82 29.61
N VAL A 259 -3.02 9.99 29.37
CA VAL A 259 -3.61 9.14 30.40
C VAL A 259 -3.33 7.68 30.11
N LEU A 260 -2.74 6.97 31.08
CA LEU A 260 -2.53 5.52 31.05
C LEU A 260 -3.67 4.83 31.80
N LEU A 261 -4.52 4.10 31.08
CA LEU A 261 -5.58 3.26 31.65
C LEU A 261 -5.03 1.84 31.81
N LEU A 262 -4.72 1.43 33.03
CA LEU A 262 -4.05 0.15 33.29
C LEU A 262 -4.75 -0.61 34.42
N PRO A 263 -5.06 -1.91 34.27
CA PRO A 263 -5.71 -2.71 35.30
C PRO A 263 -4.68 -3.19 36.33
N LEU A 264 -4.13 -2.26 37.12
CA LEU A 264 -3.04 -2.49 38.09
C LEU A 264 -3.47 -3.37 39.26
N THR A 265 -4.76 -3.41 39.58
CA THR A 265 -5.33 -4.30 40.61
C THR A 265 -6.15 -5.44 40.00
N SER A 266 -5.61 -6.11 38.97
CA SER A 266 -6.27 -7.22 38.27
C SER A 266 -5.38 -8.44 38.05
N ASP A 267 -5.88 -9.45 37.33
CA ASP A 267 -5.07 -10.59 36.86
C ASP A 267 -3.99 -10.16 35.86
N TYR A 268 -4.11 -8.96 35.26
CA TYR A 268 -3.10 -8.32 34.42
C TYR A 268 -2.15 -7.40 35.20
N ALA A 269 -2.14 -7.40 36.55
CA ALA A 269 -1.37 -6.46 37.37
C ALA A 269 0.14 -6.44 37.06
N GLN A 270 0.73 -7.62 36.82
CA GLN A 270 2.17 -7.74 36.51
C GLN A 270 2.50 -7.08 35.17
N ALA A 271 1.75 -7.41 34.11
CA ALA A 271 1.93 -6.83 32.79
C ALA A 271 1.64 -5.31 32.79
N SER A 272 0.59 -4.90 33.50
CA SER A 272 0.22 -3.49 33.68
C SER A 272 1.32 -2.68 34.37
N SER A 273 1.95 -3.27 35.40
CA SER A 273 3.07 -2.64 36.10
C SER A 273 4.29 -2.49 35.18
N ALA A 274 4.60 -3.50 34.37
CA ALA A 274 5.70 -3.41 33.39
C ALA A 274 5.47 -2.28 32.37
N VAL A 275 4.24 -2.16 31.84
CA VAL A 275 3.89 -1.06 30.92
C VAL A 275 4.04 0.30 31.61
N ARG A 276 3.48 0.47 32.82
CA ARG A 276 3.61 1.70 33.61
C ARG A 276 5.07 2.08 33.80
N ASP A 277 5.88 1.13 34.24
CA ASP A 277 7.28 1.36 34.58
C ASP A 277 8.10 1.74 33.34
N GLY A 278 7.83 1.12 32.18
CA GLY A 278 8.44 1.49 30.91
C GLY A 278 8.09 2.91 30.46
N PHE A 279 6.81 3.31 30.57
CA PHE A 279 6.36 4.67 30.27
C PHE A 279 7.03 5.70 31.19
N LEU A 280 7.08 5.43 32.49
CA LEU A 280 7.71 6.32 33.46
C LEU A 280 9.22 6.41 33.27
N ALA A 281 9.90 5.29 32.97
CA ALA A 281 11.34 5.28 32.70
C ALA A 281 11.68 6.16 31.50
N MET A 282 10.95 6.02 30.39
CA MET A 282 11.14 6.87 29.21
C MET A 282 10.80 8.33 29.49
N HIS A 283 9.66 8.60 30.14
CA HIS A 283 9.27 9.96 30.50
C HIS A 283 10.29 10.65 31.42
N ASN A 284 10.87 9.92 32.38
CA ASN A 284 11.87 10.44 33.30
C ASN A 284 13.23 10.66 32.63
N SER A 285 13.54 9.89 31.58
CA SER A 285 14.75 10.07 30.78
C SER A 285 14.69 11.30 29.87
N ASP A 286 13.47 11.74 29.50
CA ASP A 286 13.26 12.93 28.68
C ASP A 286 13.50 14.22 29.50
N ARG A 287 14.49 15.00 29.05
CA ARG A 287 14.90 16.28 29.65
C ARG A 287 14.14 17.48 29.10
N ASN A 288 13.26 17.27 28.12
CA ASN A 288 12.47 18.34 27.55
C ASN A 288 11.56 18.96 28.65
N PRO A 289 11.68 20.25 28.98
CA PRO A 289 10.80 20.90 29.95
C PRO A 289 9.34 20.90 29.49
N ASP A 290 9.13 20.74 28.18
CA ASP A 290 7.85 20.76 27.50
C ASP A 290 7.23 19.37 27.29
N LYS A 291 7.76 18.33 27.96
CA LYS A 291 7.25 16.95 27.88
C LYS A 291 5.83 16.80 28.43
N PRO A 292 5.01 15.89 27.89
CA PRO A 292 3.63 15.69 28.34
C PRO A 292 3.55 15.19 29.77
N GLN A 293 2.57 15.66 30.53
CA GLN A 293 2.21 15.10 31.83
C GLN A 293 1.55 13.74 31.63
N ILE A 294 1.98 12.76 32.41
CA ILE A 294 1.42 11.40 32.43
C ILE A 294 0.58 11.23 33.69
N ARG A 295 -0.70 10.87 33.52
CA ARG A 295 -1.57 10.43 34.61
C ARG A 295 -1.89 8.96 34.46
N ILE A 296 -1.71 8.21 35.53
CA ILE A 296 -2.02 6.77 35.56
C ILE A 296 -3.38 6.60 36.25
N VAL A 297 -4.24 5.79 35.68
CA VAL A 297 -5.55 5.42 36.22
C VAL A 297 -5.61 3.90 36.32
N ASP A 298 -5.81 3.41 37.54
CA ASP A 298 -6.11 2.01 37.76
C ASP A 298 -7.58 1.74 37.44
N ILE A 299 -7.84 0.81 36.52
CA ILE A 299 -9.20 0.39 36.14
C ILE A 299 -9.66 -0.87 36.89
N GLY A 300 -8.79 -1.47 37.70
CA GLY A 300 -9.11 -2.64 38.53
C GLY A 300 -9.48 -3.90 37.73
N LYS A 301 -10.25 -4.80 38.36
CA LYS A 301 -10.64 -6.10 37.78
C LYS A 301 -11.81 -6.01 36.81
N ASP A 302 -12.68 -5.03 36.95
CA ASP A 302 -13.92 -4.94 36.18
C ASP A 302 -13.66 -4.27 34.82
N PRO A 303 -13.79 -4.99 33.69
CA PRO A 303 -13.59 -4.41 32.36
C PRO A 303 -14.54 -3.25 32.04
N VAL A 304 -15.72 -3.20 32.67
CA VAL A 304 -16.71 -2.12 32.47
C VAL A 304 -16.19 -0.80 33.03
N ALA A 305 -15.38 -0.85 34.10
CA ALA A 305 -14.77 0.34 34.70
C ALA A 305 -13.84 1.07 33.72
N ALA A 306 -13.27 0.35 32.73
CA ALA A 306 -12.42 0.94 31.70
C ALA A 306 -13.16 1.99 30.84
N VAL A 307 -14.45 1.77 30.55
CA VAL A 307 -15.27 2.69 29.75
C VAL A 307 -15.51 4.00 30.51
N ALA A 308 -15.84 3.90 31.80
CA ALA A 308 -16.03 5.05 32.66
C ALA A 308 -14.72 5.83 32.85
N ALA A 309 -13.61 5.13 33.11
CA ALA A 309 -12.28 5.72 33.24
C ALA A 309 -11.83 6.43 31.96
N TYR A 310 -12.11 5.85 30.78
CA TYR A 310 -11.86 6.49 29.50
C TYR A 310 -12.65 7.79 29.34
N LYS A 311 -13.97 7.76 29.56
CA LYS A 311 -14.82 8.95 29.43
C LYS A 311 -14.40 10.05 30.39
N GLN A 312 -14.03 9.69 31.63
CA GLN A 312 -13.50 10.64 32.61
C GLN A 312 -12.16 11.22 32.16
N ALA A 313 -11.25 10.41 31.62
CA ALA A 313 -9.97 10.88 31.10
C ALA A 313 -10.15 11.92 29.98
N VAL A 314 -11.08 11.67 29.06
CA VAL A 314 -11.44 12.64 28.00
C VAL A 314 -11.99 13.93 28.59
N GLN A 315 -12.91 13.85 29.55
CA GLN A 315 -13.48 15.01 30.24
C GLN A 315 -12.40 15.82 31.00
N ASP A 316 -11.43 15.14 31.60
CA ASP A 316 -10.30 15.75 32.30
C ASP A 316 -9.25 16.33 31.32
N GLY A 317 -9.51 16.26 30.01
CA GLY A 317 -8.72 16.86 28.95
C GLY A 317 -7.51 16.03 28.53
N ALA A 318 -7.57 14.70 28.65
CA ALA A 318 -6.61 13.81 28.01
C ALA A 318 -6.56 14.09 26.50
N GLN A 319 -5.37 14.22 25.95
CA GLN A 319 -5.17 14.42 24.51
C GLN A 319 -4.69 13.13 23.82
N LEU A 320 -4.14 12.20 24.61
CA LEU A 320 -3.79 10.84 24.20
C LEU A 320 -4.13 9.90 25.35
N ILE A 321 -4.79 8.79 25.03
CA ILE A 321 -5.07 7.72 25.98
C ILE A 321 -4.28 6.48 25.56
N VAL A 322 -3.61 5.82 26.50
CA VAL A 322 -2.95 4.54 26.28
C VAL A 322 -3.58 3.51 27.20
N GLY A 323 -4.00 2.39 26.62
CA GLY A 323 -4.80 1.37 27.27
C GLY A 323 -6.27 1.37 26.81
N PRO A 324 -7.09 0.47 27.35
CA PRO A 324 -6.75 -0.45 28.45
C PRO A 324 -5.87 -1.64 27.99
N LEU A 325 -5.40 -2.40 28.98
CA LEU A 325 -4.78 -3.72 28.79
C LEU A 325 -5.82 -4.81 29.13
N GLY A 326 -5.81 -5.90 28.36
CA GLY A 326 -6.74 -7.02 28.52
C GLY A 326 -7.87 -6.98 27.48
N LEU A 327 -8.17 -8.16 26.93
CA LEU A 327 -9.08 -8.31 25.77
C LEU A 327 -10.47 -7.73 26.05
N GLU A 328 -11.07 -8.10 27.17
CA GLU A 328 -12.41 -7.68 27.55
C GLU A 328 -12.49 -6.16 27.74
N ALA A 329 -11.51 -5.55 28.42
CA ALA A 329 -11.49 -4.11 28.64
C ALA A 329 -11.32 -3.34 27.32
N VAL A 330 -10.48 -3.85 26.42
CA VAL A 330 -10.27 -3.29 25.08
C VAL A 330 -11.57 -3.36 24.27
N ASP A 331 -12.26 -4.50 24.27
CA ASP A 331 -13.54 -4.64 23.57
C ASP A 331 -14.62 -3.70 24.12
N GLN A 332 -14.71 -3.55 25.44
CA GLN A 332 -15.67 -2.64 26.07
C GLN A 332 -15.39 -1.18 25.69
N VAL A 333 -14.13 -0.74 25.77
CA VAL A 333 -13.73 0.63 25.39
C VAL A 333 -13.94 0.87 23.90
N ALA A 334 -13.54 -0.07 23.05
CA ALA A 334 -13.69 0.06 21.60
C ALA A 334 -15.15 0.24 21.17
N ARG A 335 -16.07 -0.52 21.78
CA ARG A 335 -17.51 -0.47 21.45
C ARG A 335 -18.25 0.72 22.05
N GLN A 336 -17.92 1.15 23.28
CA GLN A 336 -18.81 2.00 24.08
C GLN A 336 -18.30 3.42 24.38
N SER A 337 -17.03 3.70 24.06
CA SER A 337 -16.41 4.98 24.39
C SER A 337 -16.53 6.04 23.29
N GLY A 338 -16.71 5.61 22.03
CA GLY A 338 -16.71 6.49 20.85
C GLY A 338 -15.34 7.09 20.52
N LEU A 339 -14.27 6.65 21.19
CA LEU A 339 -12.85 6.92 20.88
C LEU A 339 -12.53 8.35 20.42
N GLN A 340 -13.03 9.35 21.17
CA GLN A 340 -12.97 10.77 20.81
C GLN A 340 -11.57 11.40 20.78
N VAL A 341 -10.57 10.72 21.35
CA VAL A 341 -9.18 11.17 21.38
C VAL A 341 -8.29 10.07 20.82
N PRO A 342 -7.11 10.40 20.27
CA PRO A 342 -6.09 9.42 19.91
C PRO A 342 -5.92 8.39 21.03
N THR A 343 -6.10 7.12 20.71
CA THR A 343 -6.11 6.03 21.69
C THR A 343 -5.24 4.87 21.22
N LEU A 344 -4.27 4.47 22.04
CA LEU A 344 -3.44 3.28 21.84
C LEU A 344 -3.93 2.15 22.74
N LEU A 345 -4.73 1.24 22.19
CA LEU A 345 -5.21 0.04 22.88
C LEU A 345 -4.03 -0.94 23.05
N LEU A 346 -3.85 -1.52 24.25
CA LEU A 346 -2.73 -2.42 24.55
C LEU A 346 -3.08 -3.90 24.30
N SER A 347 -4.05 -4.14 23.43
CA SER A 347 -4.43 -5.45 22.93
C SER A 347 -5.16 -5.29 21.60
N HIS A 348 -5.45 -6.41 20.93
CA HIS A 348 -6.30 -6.42 19.76
C HIS A 348 -7.75 -6.63 20.19
N ALA A 349 -8.66 -5.81 19.67
CA ALA A 349 -10.09 -6.05 19.85
C ALA A 349 -10.54 -7.27 19.04
N THR A 350 -11.60 -7.93 19.51
CA THR A 350 -12.17 -9.10 18.84
C THR A 350 -12.95 -8.75 17.58
N ASP A 351 -13.53 -7.55 17.54
CA ASP A 351 -14.21 -7.02 16.36
C ASP A 351 -13.27 -6.15 15.55
N ASP A 352 -13.54 -6.08 14.23
CA ASP A 352 -12.91 -5.12 13.34
C ASP A 352 -13.27 -3.70 13.78
N ILE A 353 -12.37 -3.07 14.56
CA ILE A 353 -12.40 -1.63 14.78
C ILE A 353 -12.00 -0.99 13.46
N ASP A 354 -12.81 -0.06 12.96
CA ASP A 354 -12.43 0.76 11.81
C ASP A 354 -11.21 1.63 12.18
N THR A 355 -10.01 1.11 11.89
CA THR A 355 -8.74 1.84 12.06
C THR A 355 -8.50 2.85 10.94
N SER A 356 -9.42 2.98 9.97
CA SER A 356 -9.31 4.02 8.94
C SER A 356 -9.62 5.41 9.51
N ASP A 357 -10.37 5.47 10.61
CA ASP A 357 -10.48 6.65 11.46
C ASP A 357 -9.17 6.84 12.23
N LYS A 358 -8.46 7.93 11.92
CA LYS A 358 -7.02 8.19 12.21
C LYS A 358 -6.65 8.35 13.69
N SER A 359 -7.49 7.88 14.62
CA SER A 359 -7.38 8.14 16.06
C SER A 359 -7.31 6.88 16.92
N VAL A 360 -7.32 5.68 16.33
CA VAL A 360 -7.26 4.43 17.11
C VAL A 360 -6.12 3.55 16.63
N PHE A 361 -5.26 3.18 17.57
CA PHE A 361 -4.11 2.33 17.35
C PHE A 361 -4.21 1.11 18.26
N GLN A 362 -3.78 -0.04 17.77
CA GLN A 362 -3.76 -1.28 18.53
C GLN A 362 -2.31 -1.75 18.64
N PHE A 363 -1.86 -1.96 19.86
CA PHE A 363 -0.54 -2.48 20.21
C PHE A 363 -0.72 -3.67 21.14
N GLY A 364 -1.12 -4.79 20.54
CA GLY A 364 -1.06 -6.09 21.18
C GLY A 364 0.16 -6.87 20.69
N LEU A 365 0.51 -7.92 21.42
CA LEU A 365 1.29 -9.03 20.89
C LEU A 365 0.27 -10.11 20.50
N PRO A 366 -0.32 -10.06 19.28
CA PRO A 366 -1.25 -11.10 18.89
C PRO A 366 -0.46 -12.41 18.82
N PRO A 367 -0.82 -13.43 19.62
CA PRO A 367 -0.10 -14.69 19.65
C PRO A 367 0.01 -15.33 18.26
N GLU A 368 -0.96 -15.06 17.38
CA GLU A 368 -0.98 -15.47 15.98
C GLU A 368 0.21 -14.93 15.17
N GLN A 369 0.68 -13.71 15.45
CA GLN A 369 1.88 -13.16 14.81
C GLN A 369 3.15 -13.84 15.32
N GLU A 370 3.22 -14.22 16.59
CA GLU A 370 4.35 -14.99 17.11
C GLU A 370 4.38 -16.40 16.49
N ALA A 371 3.21 -17.06 16.36
CA ALA A 371 3.08 -18.33 15.65
C ALA A 371 3.51 -18.23 14.18
N THR A 372 3.13 -17.16 13.49
CA THR A 372 3.56 -16.88 12.11
C THR A 372 5.06 -16.69 12.02
N GLN A 373 5.64 -15.88 12.91
CA GLN A 373 7.09 -15.65 12.97
C GLN A 373 7.87 -16.93 13.31
N ALA A 374 7.34 -17.78 14.19
CA ALA A 374 7.95 -19.08 14.50
C ALA A 374 7.99 -20.00 13.27
N ALA A 375 6.91 -20.04 12.47
CA ALA A 375 6.87 -20.79 11.22
C ALA A 375 7.87 -20.24 10.19
N GLU A 376 7.90 -18.92 10.00
CA GLU A 376 8.84 -18.25 9.09
C GLU A 376 10.29 -18.48 9.51
N ARG A 377 10.58 -18.41 10.81
CA ARG A 377 11.92 -18.69 11.36
C ARG A 377 12.33 -20.13 11.11
N ALA A 378 11.48 -21.10 11.45
CA ALA A 378 11.79 -22.52 11.25
C ALA A 378 12.05 -22.85 9.77
N TRP A 379 11.34 -22.17 8.85
CA TRP A 379 11.54 -22.35 7.41
C TRP A 379 12.90 -21.80 6.95
N LEU A 380 13.27 -20.61 7.44
CA LEU A 380 14.57 -19.98 7.20
C LEU A 380 15.73 -20.83 7.77
N ASP A 381 15.50 -21.51 8.89
CA ASP A 381 16.44 -22.47 9.49
C ASP A 381 16.55 -23.79 8.68
N GLY A 382 15.80 -23.93 7.59
CA GLY A 382 15.91 -25.05 6.65
C GLY A 382 14.93 -26.20 6.90
N HIS A 383 14.05 -26.08 7.89
CA HIS A 383 13.04 -27.11 8.16
C HIS A 383 11.94 -27.09 7.08
N ARG A 384 11.41 -28.27 6.75
CA ARG A 384 10.37 -28.46 5.70
C ARG A 384 9.17 -29.28 6.16
N GLN A 385 9.32 -29.97 7.29
CA GLN A 385 8.27 -30.72 7.95
C GLN A 385 8.08 -30.16 9.37
N ALA A 386 6.84 -30.01 9.83
CA ALA A 386 6.53 -29.53 11.16
C ALA A 386 5.50 -30.44 11.85
N ALA A 387 5.73 -30.74 13.11
CA ALA A 387 4.71 -31.26 14.02
C ALA A 387 4.26 -30.11 14.94
N VAL A 388 2.95 -29.92 15.08
CA VAL A 388 2.37 -28.79 15.82
C VAL A 388 1.72 -29.31 17.09
N LEU A 389 2.25 -28.89 18.23
CA LEU A 389 1.70 -29.18 19.55
C LEU A 389 1.10 -27.91 20.15
N PHE A 390 -0.20 -27.91 20.47
CA PHE A 390 -0.91 -26.71 20.91
C PHE A 390 -1.90 -26.99 22.06
N PRO A 391 -2.21 -26.01 22.91
CA PRO A 391 -3.13 -26.23 24.02
C PRO A 391 -4.58 -26.36 23.54
N ASP A 392 -5.36 -27.25 24.15
CA ASP A 392 -6.78 -27.42 23.88
C ASP A 392 -7.60 -26.27 24.48
N SER A 393 -7.53 -25.14 23.82
CA SER A 393 -8.20 -23.90 24.18
C SER A 393 -8.51 -23.12 22.91
N ALA A 394 -9.44 -22.16 22.99
CA ALA A 394 -9.69 -21.25 21.87
C ALA A 394 -8.42 -20.50 21.45
N TRP A 395 -7.62 -20.06 22.42
CA TRP A 395 -6.31 -19.43 22.21
C TRP A 395 -5.32 -20.36 21.48
N GLY A 396 -5.15 -21.60 21.94
CA GLY A 396 -4.25 -22.56 21.31
C GLY A 396 -4.66 -22.94 19.88
N ARG A 397 -5.97 -22.99 19.59
CA ARG A 397 -6.47 -23.18 18.22
C ARG A 397 -6.11 -22.03 17.28
N ARG A 398 -6.21 -20.78 17.74
CA ARG A 398 -5.80 -19.62 16.92
C ARG A 398 -4.30 -19.64 16.61
N LEU A 399 -3.47 -19.97 17.59
CA LEU A 399 -2.03 -20.17 17.42
C LEU A 399 -1.71 -21.24 16.38
N GLN A 400 -2.33 -22.42 16.52
CA GLN A 400 -2.15 -23.52 15.58
C GLN A 400 -2.55 -23.11 14.16
N THR A 401 -3.72 -22.45 14.00
CA THR A 401 -4.21 -22.04 12.69
C THR A 401 -3.25 -21.04 12.03
N ALA A 402 -2.73 -20.07 12.79
CA ALA A 402 -1.77 -19.09 12.30
C ALA A 402 -0.44 -19.75 11.87
N PHE A 403 0.12 -20.64 12.70
CA PHE A 403 1.34 -21.38 12.38
C PHE A 403 1.16 -22.23 11.13
N VAL A 404 0.12 -23.07 11.08
CA VAL A 404 -0.14 -24.02 9.97
C VAL A 404 -0.34 -23.27 8.66
N SER A 405 -1.13 -22.19 8.67
CA SER A 405 -1.36 -21.36 7.48
C SER A 405 -0.06 -20.72 6.96
N ALA A 406 0.75 -20.18 7.86
CA ALA A 406 2.04 -19.60 7.50
C ALA A 406 3.01 -20.65 6.95
N TRP A 407 3.10 -21.82 7.60
CA TRP A 407 3.96 -22.93 7.21
C TRP A 407 3.62 -23.49 5.83
N GLN A 408 2.33 -23.75 5.57
CA GLN A 408 1.86 -24.27 4.28
C GLN A 408 2.07 -23.26 3.15
N ARG A 409 1.87 -21.96 3.42
CA ARG A 409 2.14 -20.88 2.45
C ARG A 409 3.61 -20.80 2.04
N LEU A 410 4.53 -21.13 2.94
CA LEU A 410 5.97 -21.22 2.65
C LEU A 410 6.32 -22.50 1.87
N GLY A 411 5.40 -23.45 1.73
CA GLY A 411 5.64 -24.76 1.09
C GLY A 411 6.02 -25.86 2.07
N GLY A 412 5.86 -25.63 3.38
CA GLY A 412 6.09 -26.61 4.44
C GLY A 412 4.97 -27.62 4.57
N ILE A 413 5.32 -28.83 4.97
CA ILE A 413 4.38 -29.92 5.21
C ILE A 413 4.15 -30.05 6.72
N VAL A 414 2.88 -30.10 7.14
CA VAL A 414 2.53 -30.43 8.52
C VAL A 414 2.35 -31.94 8.62
N VAL A 415 3.11 -32.59 9.49
CA VAL A 415 3.15 -34.06 9.60
C VAL A 415 2.30 -34.60 10.75
N SER A 416 2.08 -33.80 11.80
CA SER A 416 1.23 -34.15 12.94
C SER A 416 0.73 -32.87 13.60
N GLU A 417 -0.49 -32.92 14.13
CA GLU A 417 -1.11 -31.83 14.89
C GLU A 417 -1.75 -32.46 16.12
N GLN A 418 -1.29 -32.08 17.31
CA GLN A 418 -1.77 -32.65 18.56
C GLN A 418 -2.11 -31.55 19.54
N ASN A 419 -3.24 -31.71 20.22
CA ASN A 419 -3.62 -30.84 21.31
C ASN A 419 -3.18 -31.41 22.67
N TYR A 420 -2.98 -30.54 23.65
CA TYR A 420 -2.71 -30.91 25.04
C TYR A 420 -3.55 -30.10 26.02
N LEU A 421 -3.83 -30.67 27.19
CA LEU A 421 -4.56 -29.96 28.25
C LEU A 421 -3.58 -29.14 29.12
N LEU A 422 -3.89 -27.86 29.36
CA LEU A 422 -3.02 -26.92 30.10
C LEU A 422 -2.74 -27.31 31.56
N ASN A 423 -3.54 -28.23 32.12
CA ASN A 423 -3.46 -28.68 33.50
C ASN A 423 -2.77 -30.06 33.66
N GLN A 424 -2.11 -30.56 32.61
CA GLN A 424 -1.36 -31.81 32.66
C GLN A 424 0.15 -31.55 32.71
N ASN A 425 0.85 -32.36 33.50
CA ASN A 425 2.32 -32.32 33.60
C ASN A 425 3.01 -33.37 32.71
N ASP A 426 2.24 -34.18 31.97
CA ASP A 426 2.74 -35.21 31.07
C ASP A 426 2.21 -34.98 29.65
N TYR A 427 3.12 -34.65 28.74
CA TYR A 427 2.85 -34.41 27.31
C TYR A 427 3.38 -35.54 26.42
N SER A 428 3.74 -36.69 27.00
CA SER A 428 4.37 -37.80 26.28
C SER A 428 3.47 -38.43 25.22
N GLU A 429 2.17 -38.51 25.48
CA GLU A 429 1.19 -39.13 24.57
C GLU A 429 1.00 -38.33 23.27
N PRO A 430 0.79 -36.99 23.30
CA PRO A 430 0.82 -36.16 22.10
C PRO A 430 2.12 -36.26 21.30
N VAL A 431 3.28 -36.31 21.95
CA VAL A 431 4.58 -36.30 21.25
C VAL A 431 4.91 -37.62 20.55
N LYS A 432 4.31 -38.74 21.00
CA LYS A 432 4.52 -40.07 20.39
C LYS A 432 3.71 -40.30 19.11
N ARG A 433 2.76 -39.42 18.77
CA ARG A 433 1.88 -39.54 17.59
C ARG A 433 2.31 -38.60 16.48
#